data_AF-A0A963WMZ9-F1
#
_entry.id   AF-A0A963WMZ9-F1
#
_cell.length_a   1.000
_cell.length_b   1.000
_cell.length_c   1.000
_cell.angle_alpha   90.00
_cell.angle_beta   90.00
_cell.angle_gamma   90.00
#
_symmetry.space_group_name_H-M   'P 1'
#
loop_
_entity.id
_entity.type
_entity.pdbx_description
1 polymer ?
#
loop_
_entity_poly.entity_id
_entity_poly.type
_entity_poly.pdbx_seq_one_letter_code
_entity_poly.pdbx_strand_id
1 'polypeptide(L)'
;MTTPAKRCPVQSDRDDRKSVALEDSAAKPMPGYAPISHFGFARDVLRSPAVKQGMDAHYFADKDPARTPVIFLDGESHEKRRAQLARYFTPRAIKDRHRLVMERTTTELMAQLRLTGRGQLDVPSLRLACDVAAEIVGLTSTDASAMPNRLHKKFRASSKVKRPGPLGKLGRLEDTASTIWFYRRDVVPAIRHRQATDMDDVIFSWCARASRTRRYWSSA
;
A
#
# COMPACT_ATOMS: atom_id res chain seq x y z
N MET A 1 5.73 7.69 55.31
CA MET A 1 4.48 7.69 54.51
C MET A 1 4.87 7.72 53.04
N THR A 2 4.83 6.57 52.37
CA THR A 2 5.26 6.41 50.98
C THR A 2 4.03 6.52 50.07
N THR A 3 3.93 7.60 49.31
CA THR A 3 2.86 7.81 48.33
C THR A 3 2.90 6.71 47.27
N PRO A 4 1.80 5.98 47.01
CA PRO A 4 1.81 4.96 45.96
C PRO A 4 1.99 5.62 44.59
N ALA A 5 2.92 5.09 43.81
CA ALA A 5 3.19 5.55 42.44
C ALA A 5 1.89 5.48 41.61
N LYS A 6 1.58 6.57 40.90
CA LYS A 6 0.43 6.63 39.99
C LYS A 6 0.53 5.48 38.98
N ARG A 7 -0.46 4.58 38.98
CA ARG A 7 -0.56 3.50 37.98
C ARG A 7 -0.59 4.11 36.57
N CYS A 8 0.07 3.44 35.63
CA CYS A 8 0.04 3.79 34.22
C CYS A 8 -1.44 3.83 33.74
N PRO A 9 -1.88 4.91 33.06
CA PRO A 9 -3.28 5.03 32.60
C PRO A 9 -3.62 4.04 31.48
N VAL A 10 -2.62 3.43 30.85
CA VAL A 10 -2.79 2.35 29.88
C VAL A 10 -2.97 1.04 30.65
N GLN A 11 -4.23 0.63 30.80
CA GLN A 11 -4.62 -0.67 31.32
C GLN A 11 -4.42 -1.72 30.21
N SER A 12 -3.58 -2.73 30.46
CA SER A 12 -3.22 -3.75 29.45
C SER A 12 -4.36 -4.69 29.08
N ASP A 13 -5.42 -4.72 29.88
CA ASP A 13 -6.64 -5.53 29.73
C ASP A 13 -7.80 -4.73 29.09
N ARG A 14 -7.61 -3.43 28.84
CA ARG A 14 -8.63 -2.57 28.24
C ARG A 14 -8.48 -2.53 26.72
N ASP A 15 -9.49 -3.03 26.01
CA ASP A 15 -9.59 -2.90 24.55
C ASP A 15 -10.19 -1.53 24.16
N ASP A 16 -9.33 -0.58 23.81
CA ASP A 16 -9.74 0.77 23.37
C ASP A 16 -10.04 0.87 21.86
N ARG A 17 -10.13 -0.24 21.14
CA ARG A 17 -10.39 -0.23 19.69
C ARG A 17 -11.84 0.20 19.41
N LYS A 18 -11.99 1.38 18.80
CA LYS A 18 -13.30 1.98 18.51
C LYS A 18 -14.12 1.28 17.41
N SER A 19 -13.50 0.43 16.59
CA SER A 19 -14.16 -0.30 15.49
C SER A 19 -14.38 -1.79 15.75
N VAL A 20 -13.88 -2.34 16.87
CA VAL A 20 -13.89 -3.78 17.11
C VAL A 20 -15.29 -4.38 17.13
N ALA A 21 -16.26 -3.69 17.74
CA ALA A 21 -17.64 -4.15 17.81
C ALA A 21 -18.30 -4.25 16.41
N LEU A 22 -17.95 -3.33 15.50
CA LEU A 22 -18.44 -3.35 14.12
C LEU A 22 -17.77 -4.46 13.33
N GLU A 23 -16.47 -4.65 13.50
CA GLU A 23 -15.69 -5.69 12.83
C GLU A 23 -16.10 -7.09 13.28
N ASP A 24 -16.20 -7.35 14.59
CA ASP A 24 -16.59 -8.65 15.15
C ASP A 24 -18.01 -9.06 14.71
N SER A 25 -18.91 -8.08 14.57
CA SER A 25 -20.27 -8.34 14.08
C SER A 25 -20.34 -8.70 12.58
N ALA A 26 -19.34 -8.31 11.81
CA ALA A 26 -19.29 -8.46 10.35
C ALA A 26 -18.28 -9.52 9.87
N ALA A 27 -17.27 -9.85 10.68
CA ALA A 27 -16.18 -10.74 10.32
C ALA A 27 -16.62 -12.20 10.39
N LYS A 28 -17.09 -12.72 9.25
CA LYS A 28 -17.23 -14.16 9.04
C LYS A 28 -15.96 -14.68 8.37
N PRO A 29 -15.05 -15.35 9.09
CA PRO A 29 -13.88 -15.94 8.46
C PRO A 29 -14.34 -16.92 7.38
N MET A 30 -13.65 -16.89 6.24
CA MET A 30 -13.91 -17.85 5.17
C MET A 30 -13.54 -19.28 5.65
N PRO A 31 -14.18 -20.33 5.10
CA PRO A 31 -13.75 -21.70 5.37
C PRO A 31 -12.25 -21.87 5.15
N GLY A 32 -11.56 -22.44 6.14
CA GLY A 32 -10.10 -22.61 6.13
C GLY A 32 -9.29 -21.43 6.69
N TYR A 33 -9.96 -20.38 7.20
CA TYR A 33 -9.32 -19.22 7.85
C TYR A 33 -9.78 -19.11 9.30
N ALA A 34 -8.89 -18.67 10.18
CA ALA A 34 -9.19 -18.43 11.60
C ALA A 34 -8.77 -17.00 12.00
N PRO A 35 -9.63 -16.24 12.69
CA PRO A 35 -9.24 -14.93 13.21
C PRO A 35 -8.24 -15.09 14.35
N ILE A 36 -7.27 -14.17 14.43
CA ILE A 36 -6.35 -14.08 15.56
C ILE A 36 -6.73 -12.86 16.39
N SER A 37 -7.19 -13.09 17.63
CA SER A 37 -7.67 -12.05 18.54
C SER A 37 -6.68 -11.66 19.65
N HIS A 38 -5.56 -12.39 19.79
CA HIS A 38 -4.61 -12.20 20.89
C HIS A 38 -3.28 -11.66 20.40
N PHE A 39 -2.82 -10.54 20.97
CA PHE A 39 -1.59 -9.86 20.56
C PHE A 39 -0.35 -10.75 20.60
N GLY A 40 -0.15 -11.51 21.68
CA GLY A 40 1.02 -12.38 21.83
C GLY A 40 1.10 -13.42 20.71
N PHE A 41 -0.01 -14.11 20.45
CA PHE A 41 -0.10 -15.09 19.38
C PHE A 41 0.05 -14.43 17.99
N ALA A 42 -0.58 -13.28 17.75
CA ALA A 42 -0.42 -12.53 16.50
C ALA A 42 1.04 -12.15 16.25
N ARG A 43 1.74 -11.65 17.26
CA ARG A 43 3.16 -11.30 17.20
C ARG A 43 4.01 -12.52 16.84
N ASP A 44 3.77 -13.65 17.51
CA ASP A 44 4.57 -14.86 17.32
C ASP A 44 4.34 -15.46 15.91
N VAL A 45 3.10 -15.43 15.42
CA VAL A 45 2.76 -15.80 14.03
C VAL A 45 3.44 -14.87 13.02
N LEU A 46 3.31 -13.54 13.19
CA LEU A 46 3.87 -12.55 12.25
C LEU A 46 5.40 -12.52 12.22
N ARG A 47 6.06 -13.01 13.27
CA ARG A 47 7.52 -13.11 13.35
C ARG A 47 8.05 -14.50 12.99
N SER A 48 7.17 -15.48 12.82
CA SER A 48 7.57 -16.85 12.50
C SER A 48 7.98 -16.95 11.03
N PRO A 49 9.17 -17.50 10.72
CA PRO A 49 9.57 -17.80 9.34
C PRO A 49 8.76 -18.97 8.74
N ALA A 50 7.97 -19.69 9.54
CA ALA A 50 7.15 -20.82 9.08
C ALA A 50 5.84 -20.36 8.40
N VAL A 51 5.51 -19.07 8.45
CA VAL A 51 4.26 -18.52 7.91
C VAL A 51 4.57 -17.56 6.77
N LYS A 52 3.88 -17.73 5.64
CA LYS A 52 4.02 -16.85 4.47
C LYS A 52 3.00 -15.71 4.53
N GLN A 53 3.40 -14.54 4.06
CA GLN A 53 2.56 -13.35 4.07
C GLN A 53 1.63 -13.28 2.84
N GLY A 54 0.40 -12.83 3.06
CA GLY A 54 -0.54 -12.46 2.01
C GLY A 54 -1.58 -13.52 1.66
N MET A 55 -2.74 -13.04 1.22
CA MET A 55 -3.79 -13.87 0.63
C MET A 55 -3.33 -14.42 -0.72
N ASP A 56 -3.59 -15.69 -0.98
CA ASP A 56 -3.11 -16.40 -2.17
C ASP A 56 -1.58 -16.46 -2.33
N ALA A 57 -0.81 -16.44 -1.22
CA ALA A 57 0.66 -16.56 -1.28
C ALA A 57 1.16 -17.77 -2.08
N HIS A 58 0.36 -18.84 -2.14
CA HIS A 58 0.61 -20.03 -2.96
C HIS A 58 0.70 -19.72 -4.46
N TYR A 59 -0.03 -18.73 -4.97
CA TYR A 59 0.00 -18.33 -6.38
C TYR A 59 1.40 -17.84 -6.82
N PHE A 60 2.15 -17.26 -5.88
CA PHE A 60 3.48 -16.71 -6.14
C PHE A 60 4.62 -17.68 -5.81
N ALA A 61 4.33 -18.87 -5.29
CA ALA A 61 5.35 -19.82 -4.82
C ALA A 61 6.36 -20.21 -5.90
N ASP A 62 5.89 -20.43 -7.14
CA ASP A 62 6.72 -20.86 -8.27
C ASP A 62 7.02 -19.72 -9.27
N LYS A 63 6.76 -18.47 -8.88
CA LYS A 63 6.97 -17.31 -9.75
C LYS A 63 8.37 -16.75 -9.57
N ASP A 64 8.93 -16.23 -10.66
CA ASP A 64 10.20 -15.52 -10.67
C ASP A 64 10.23 -14.42 -9.58
N PRO A 65 11.11 -14.54 -8.56
CA PRO A 65 11.24 -13.56 -7.48
C PRO A 65 11.48 -12.14 -7.99
N ALA A 66 12.09 -11.95 -9.17
CA ALA A 66 12.30 -10.64 -9.77
C ALA A 66 10.99 -9.92 -10.12
N ARG A 67 9.91 -10.68 -10.37
CA ARG A 67 8.58 -10.18 -10.77
C ARG A 67 7.52 -10.30 -9.67
N THR A 68 7.83 -10.99 -8.57
CA THR A 68 6.93 -11.17 -7.43
C THR A 68 6.91 -9.91 -6.52
N PRO A 69 5.75 -9.37 -6.13
CA PRO A 69 5.68 -8.24 -5.20
C PRO A 69 6.36 -8.54 -3.86
N VAL A 70 6.96 -7.51 -3.23
CA VAL A 70 7.75 -7.68 -2.00
C VAL A 70 6.99 -8.37 -0.86
N ILE A 71 5.68 -8.15 -0.75
CA ILE A 71 4.82 -8.74 0.28
C ILE A 71 4.65 -10.26 0.17
N PHE A 72 4.99 -10.86 -0.98
CA PHE A 72 4.92 -12.30 -1.23
C PHE A 72 6.30 -12.94 -1.32
N LEU A 73 7.37 -12.17 -1.13
CA LEU A 73 8.73 -12.70 -1.07
C LEU A 73 9.04 -13.10 0.37
N ASP A 74 9.86 -14.13 0.51
CA ASP A 74 10.41 -14.57 1.80
C ASP A 74 11.94 -14.71 1.72
N GLY A 75 12.58 -14.84 2.89
CA GLY A 75 14.02 -15.06 3.03
C GLY A 75 14.89 -13.97 2.41
N GLU A 76 16.01 -14.38 1.82
CA GLU A 76 17.02 -13.47 1.27
C GLU A 76 16.47 -12.55 0.15
N SER A 77 15.54 -13.06 -0.67
CA SER A 77 14.89 -12.26 -1.72
C SER A 77 14.07 -11.10 -1.16
N HIS A 78 13.36 -11.36 -0.06
CA HIS A 78 12.61 -10.34 0.66
C HIS A 78 13.53 -9.31 1.32
N GLU A 79 14.58 -9.78 2.00
CA GLU A 79 15.56 -8.91 2.65
C GLU A 79 16.22 -7.95 1.64
N LYS A 80 16.72 -8.48 0.53
CA LYS A 80 17.32 -7.68 -0.55
C LYS A 80 16.36 -6.63 -1.08
N ARG A 81 15.08 -7.00 -1.31
CA ARG A 81 14.08 -6.06 -1.83
C ARG A 81 13.69 -4.99 -0.80
N ARG A 82 13.55 -5.35 0.48
CA ARG A 82 13.29 -4.38 1.54
C ARG A 82 14.46 -3.41 1.71
N ALA A 83 15.70 -3.90 1.70
CA ALA A 83 16.89 -3.05 1.81
C ALA A 83 16.94 -1.99 0.69
N GLN A 84 16.58 -2.36 -0.53
CA GLN A 84 16.48 -1.44 -1.67
C GLN A 84 15.40 -0.36 -1.47
N LEU A 85 14.26 -0.72 -0.88
CA LEU A 85 13.16 0.21 -0.61
C LEU A 85 13.44 1.10 0.60
N ALA A 86 14.22 0.62 1.58
CA ALA A 86 14.43 1.27 2.87
C ALA A 86 14.93 2.72 2.76
N ARG A 87 15.77 3.02 1.77
CA ARG A 87 16.28 4.39 1.54
C ARG A 87 15.18 5.44 1.36
N TYR A 88 14.05 5.05 0.76
CA TYR A 88 12.90 5.93 0.53
C TYR A 88 12.07 6.19 1.79
N PHE A 89 12.26 5.38 2.84
CA PHE A 89 11.53 5.44 4.10
C PHE A 89 12.43 5.82 5.29
N THR A 90 13.63 6.35 5.03
CA THR A 90 14.49 6.86 6.10
C THR A 90 13.86 8.08 6.77
N PRO A 91 14.15 8.34 8.06
CA PRO A 91 13.64 9.54 8.75
C PRO A 91 13.97 10.84 8.00
N ARG A 92 15.16 10.88 7.37
CA ARG A 92 15.59 12.00 6.54
C ARG A 92 14.74 12.14 5.27
N ALA A 93 14.55 11.06 4.50
CA ALA A 93 13.71 11.11 3.30
C ALA A 93 12.26 11.52 3.64
N ILE A 94 11.73 11.04 4.76
CA ILE A 94 10.40 11.43 5.25
C ILE A 94 10.36 12.94 5.55
N LYS A 95 11.33 13.45 6.31
CA LYS A 95 11.37 14.87 6.71
C LYS A 95 11.60 15.81 5.53
N ASP A 96 12.54 15.48 4.65
CA ASP A 96 13.03 16.41 3.64
C ASP A 96 12.15 16.39 2.38
N ARG A 97 11.52 15.25 2.06
CA ARG A 97 10.76 15.07 0.82
C ARG A 97 9.26 14.85 1.06
N HIS A 98 8.91 13.79 1.80
CA HIS A 98 7.50 13.37 1.90
C HIS A 98 6.67 14.33 2.75
N ARG A 99 7.26 14.91 3.79
CA ARG A 99 6.61 15.90 4.65
C ARG A 99 6.16 17.14 3.88
N LEU A 100 6.92 17.59 2.88
CA LEU A 100 6.53 18.74 2.04
C LEU A 100 5.24 18.44 1.27
N VAL A 101 5.11 17.23 0.73
CA VAL A 101 3.87 16.78 0.07
C VAL A 101 2.72 16.69 1.08
N MET A 102 2.97 16.14 2.26
CA MET A 102 1.97 16.07 3.33
C MET A 102 1.45 17.46 3.69
N GLU A 103 2.34 18.42 3.93
CA GLU A 103 1.98 19.78 4.32
C GLU A 103 1.21 20.52 3.21
N ARG A 104 1.69 20.43 1.95
CA ARG A 104 1.02 21.04 0.80
C ARG A 104 -0.38 20.47 0.61
N THR A 105 -0.49 19.13 0.48
CA THR A 105 -1.78 18.48 0.25
C THR A 105 -2.74 18.72 1.42
N THR A 106 -2.26 18.69 2.66
CA THR A 106 -3.10 19.00 3.83
C THR A 106 -3.59 20.44 3.81
N THR A 107 -2.74 21.40 3.42
CA THR A 107 -3.13 22.81 3.31
C THR A 107 -4.26 23.00 2.29
N GLU A 108 -4.14 22.39 1.12
CA GLU A 108 -5.18 22.42 0.08
C GLU A 108 -6.50 21.79 0.57
N LEU A 109 -6.42 20.61 1.19
CA LEU A 109 -7.59 19.89 1.70
C LEU A 109 -8.29 20.67 2.81
N MET A 110 -7.53 21.28 3.72
CA MET A 110 -8.08 22.10 4.80
C MET A 110 -8.70 23.39 4.27
N ALA A 111 -8.13 24.00 3.22
CA ALA A 111 -8.75 25.14 2.55
C ALA A 111 -10.11 24.77 1.94
N GLN A 112 -10.20 23.64 1.24
CA GLN A 112 -11.46 23.14 0.69
C GLN A 112 -12.48 22.83 1.79
N LEU A 113 -12.06 22.19 2.88
CA LEU A 113 -12.96 21.87 4.00
C LEU A 113 -13.49 23.12 4.68
N ARG A 114 -12.66 24.14 4.87
CA ARG A 114 -13.06 25.44 5.42
C ARG A 114 -14.03 26.18 4.52
N LEU A 115 -13.78 26.21 3.21
CA LEU A 115 -14.67 26.84 2.22
C LEU A 115 -16.04 26.16 2.19
N THR A 116 -16.07 24.82 2.27
CA THR A 116 -17.31 24.04 2.19
C THR A 116 -18.07 24.01 3.51
N GLY A 117 -17.38 24.21 4.65
CA GLY A 117 -17.93 24.12 6.00
C GLY A 117 -18.31 22.70 6.46
N ARG A 118 -18.20 21.69 5.58
CA ARG A 118 -18.51 20.28 5.84
C ARG A 118 -17.75 19.37 4.87
N GLY A 119 -17.56 18.11 5.25
CA GLY A 119 -16.95 17.11 4.38
C GLY A 119 -16.88 15.73 5.03
N GLN A 120 -16.75 14.70 4.20
CA GLN A 120 -16.51 13.32 4.64
C GLN A 120 -14.99 13.13 4.74
N LEU A 121 -14.45 12.80 5.92
CA LEU A 121 -12.99 12.80 6.16
C LEU A 121 -12.23 11.67 5.47
N ASP A 122 -12.89 10.58 5.08
CA ASP A 122 -12.28 9.46 4.36
C ASP A 122 -11.79 9.86 2.96
N VAL A 123 -12.52 10.71 2.24
CA VAL A 123 -12.16 11.23 0.92
C VAL A 123 -10.83 12.04 0.94
N PRO A 124 -10.69 13.11 1.73
CA PRO A 124 -9.45 13.87 1.83
C PRO A 124 -8.32 13.04 2.46
N SER A 125 -8.62 12.12 3.38
CA SER A 125 -7.61 11.20 3.95
C SER A 125 -7.04 10.26 2.88
N LEU A 126 -7.90 9.69 2.04
CA LEU A 126 -7.46 8.85 0.93
C LEU A 126 -6.65 9.65 -0.08
N ARG A 127 -7.06 10.89 -0.41
CA ARG A 127 -6.29 11.78 -1.29
C ARG A 127 -4.89 12.05 -0.73
N LEU A 128 -4.77 12.44 0.54
CA LEU A 128 -3.48 12.66 1.20
C LEU A 128 -2.58 11.42 1.14
N ALA A 129 -3.12 10.24 1.46
CA ALA A 129 -2.37 8.99 1.39
C ALA A 129 -1.91 8.66 -0.04
N CYS A 130 -2.78 8.88 -1.04
CA CYS A 130 -2.44 8.66 -2.45
C CYS A 130 -1.36 9.61 -2.95
N ASP A 131 -1.42 10.89 -2.60
CA ASP A 131 -0.44 11.90 -3.02
C ASP A 131 0.95 11.57 -2.46
N VAL A 132 1.03 11.22 -1.17
CA VAL A 132 2.29 10.81 -0.53
C VAL A 132 2.83 9.51 -1.14
N ALA A 133 1.97 8.52 -1.36
CA ALA A 133 2.38 7.25 -1.98
C ALA A 133 2.85 7.46 -3.43
N ALA A 134 2.19 8.32 -4.20
CA ALA A 134 2.62 8.68 -5.55
C ALA A 134 3.98 9.38 -5.54
N GLU A 135 4.25 10.26 -4.58
CA GLU A 135 5.57 10.88 -4.44
C GLU A 135 6.67 9.84 -4.21
N ILE A 136 6.45 8.92 -3.28
CA ILE A 136 7.42 7.86 -2.94
C ILE A 136 7.68 6.94 -4.14
N VAL A 137 6.60 6.48 -4.78
CA VAL A 137 6.69 5.50 -5.88
C VAL A 137 7.17 6.16 -7.17
N GLY A 138 6.88 7.44 -7.37
CA GLY A 138 7.11 8.16 -8.61
C GLY A 138 5.90 8.17 -9.54
N LEU A 139 4.68 8.16 -9.04
CA LEU A 139 3.46 8.31 -9.86
C LEU A 139 3.02 9.79 -9.96
N THR A 140 3.98 10.68 -10.20
CA THR A 140 3.79 12.14 -10.15
C THR A 140 3.56 12.79 -11.51
N SER A 141 3.59 12.02 -12.60
CA SER A 141 3.48 12.53 -13.98
C SER A 141 2.04 12.75 -14.46
N THR A 142 1.06 12.66 -13.56
CA THR A 142 -0.36 12.84 -13.88
C THR A 142 -1.06 13.70 -12.83
N ASP A 143 -2.29 14.10 -13.15
CA ASP A 143 -3.13 14.87 -12.24
C ASP A 143 -3.35 14.14 -10.90
N ALA A 144 -2.74 14.69 -9.86
CA ALA A 144 -2.79 14.20 -8.49
C ALA A 144 -4.20 14.27 -7.88
N SER A 145 -5.07 15.16 -8.36
CA SER A 145 -6.45 15.24 -7.87
C SER A 145 -7.33 14.10 -8.40
N ALA A 146 -7.03 13.61 -9.61
CA ALA A 146 -7.83 12.61 -10.29
C ALA A 146 -7.34 11.16 -10.02
N MET A 147 -6.04 10.96 -9.78
CA MET A 147 -5.46 9.64 -9.51
C MET A 147 -6.09 8.89 -8.31
N PRO A 148 -6.37 9.53 -7.16
CA PRO A 148 -6.99 8.87 -6.01
C PRO A 148 -8.34 8.24 -6.36
N ASN A 149 -9.13 8.90 -7.20
CA ASN A 149 -10.43 8.37 -7.65
C ASN A 149 -10.26 7.13 -8.54
N ARG A 150 -9.25 7.12 -9.42
CA ARG A 150 -8.93 5.95 -10.24
C ARG A 150 -8.53 4.76 -9.38
N LEU A 151 -7.68 5.03 -8.38
CA LEU A 151 -7.19 4.03 -7.46
C LEU A 151 -8.31 3.49 -6.56
N HIS A 152 -9.17 4.37 -6.05
CA HIS A 152 -10.37 3.99 -5.30
C HIS A 152 -11.29 3.10 -6.12
N LYS A 153 -11.55 3.45 -7.39
CA LYS A 153 -12.36 2.61 -8.30
C LYS A 153 -11.74 1.23 -8.52
N LYS A 154 -10.42 1.17 -8.70
CA LYS A 154 -9.68 -0.10 -8.80
C LYS A 154 -9.83 -0.93 -7.52
N PHE A 155 -9.56 -0.36 -6.34
CA PHE A 155 -9.69 -1.08 -5.07
C PHE A 155 -11.11 -1.55 -4.78
N ARG A 156 -12.11 -0.73 -5.13
CA ARG A 156 -13.51 -1.11 -5.02
C ARG A 156 -13.86 -2.26 -5.94
N ALA A 157 -13.34 -2.27 -7.17
CA ALA A 157 -13.56 -3.37 -8.11
C ALA A 157 -12.88 -4.67 -7.64
N SER A 158 -11.63 -4.59 -7.16
CA SER A 158 -10.88 -5.76 -6.70
C SER A 158 -11.40 -6.36 -5.39
N SER A 159 -12.04 -5.56 -4.54
CA SER A 159 -12.59 -6.01 -3.25
C SER A 159 -13.97 -6.65 -3.36
N LYS A 160 -14.59 -6.68 -4.55
CA LYS A 160 -15.89 -7.34 -4.74
C LYS A 160 -15.71 -8.85 -4.58
N VAL A 161 -16.53 -9.45 -3.71
CA VAL A 161 -16.61 -10.90 -3.55
C VAL A 161 -16.87 -11.55 -4.91
N LYS A 162 -16.00 -12.49 -5.29
CA LYS A 162 -16.12 -13.23 -6.55
C LYS A 162 -17.35 -14.14 -6.50
N ARG A 163 -18.47 -13.67 -7.04
CA ARG A 163 -19.71 -14.45 -7.16
C ARG A 163 -19.60 -15.44 -8.34
N PRO A 164 -20.18 -16.64 -8.26
CA PRO A 164 -20.33 -17.50 -9.43
C PRO A 164 -21.32 -16.91 -10.44
N GLY A 165 -21.22 -17.32 -11.71
CA GLY A 165 -22.16 -16.92 -12.77
C GLY A 165 -21.81 -15.61 -13.51
N PRO A 166 -22.75 -15.07 -14.31
CA PRO A 166 -22.50 -13.94 -15.20
C PRO A 166 -22.15 -12.64 -14.46
N LEU A 167 -22.74 -12.42 -13.28
CA LEU A 167 -22.43 -11.28 -12.40
C LEU A 167 -20.96 -11.29 -11.93
N GLY A 168 -20.39 -12.47 -11.67
CA GLY A 168 -18.98 -12.62 -11.33
C GLY A 168 -18.04 -12.30 -12.49
N LYS A 169 -18.42 -12.69 -13.71
CA LYS A 169 -17.67 -12.38 -14.93
C LYS A 169 -17.64 -10.87 -15.18
N LEU A 170 -18.78 -10.18 -14.98
CA LEU A 170 -18.86 -8.72 -15.12
C LEU A 170 -17.97 -8.00 -14.10
N GLY A 171 -17.98 -8.44 -12.84
CA GLY A 171 -17.09 -7.89 -11.81
C GLY A 171 -15.61 -8.06 -12.15
N ARG A 172 -15.22 -9.22 -12.71
CA ARG A 172 -13.85 -9.47 -13.18
C ARG A 172 -13.46 -8.57 -14.36
N LEU A 173 -14.40 -8.32 -15.28
CA LEU A 173 -14.17 -7.42 -16.41
C LEU A 173 -13.97 -5.98 -15.92
N GLU A 174 -14.78 -5.52 -14.97
CA GLU A 174 -14.66 -4.19 -14.37
C GLU A 174 -13.31 -4.01 -13.64
N ASP A 175 -12.87 -5.01 -12.88
CA ASP A 175 -11.56 -5.02 -12.21
C ASP A 175 -10.41 -4.98 -13.23
N THR A 176 -10.49 -5.82 -14.27
CA THR A 176 -9.50 -5.86 -15.36
C THR A 176 -9.43 -4.53 -16.10
N ALA A 177 -10.59 -3.96 -16.46
CA ALA A 177 -10.68 -2.68 -17.16
C ALA A 177 -10.13 -1.54 -16.30
N SER A 178 -10.48 -1.48 -15.01
CA SER A 178 -9.99 -0.47 -14.07
C SER A 178 -8.48 -0.58 -13.88
N THR A 179 -7.94 -1.80 -13.83
CA THR A 179 -6.50 -2.06 -13.74
C THR A 179 -5.75 -1.61 -15.00
N ILE A 180 -6.24 -1.99 -16.20
CA ILE A 180 -5.65 -1.54 -17.47
C ILE A 180 -5.69 -0.02 -17.57
N TRP A 181 -6.81 0.59 -17.17
CA TRP A 181 -7.01 2.02 -17.24
C TRP A 181 -6.05 2.79 -16.33
N PHE A 182 -5.90 2.37 -15.07
CA PHE A 182 -4.90 2.92 -14.15
C PHE A 182 -3.48 2.74 -14.69
N TYR A 183 -3.14 1.54 -15.16
CA TYR A 183 -1.81 1.27 -15.72
C TYR A 183 -1.47 2.20 -16.89
N ARG A 184 -2.41 2.37 -17.83
CA ARG A 184 -2.20 3.23 -19.01
C ARG A 184 -2.19 4.71 -18.68
N ARG A 185 -3.00 5.18 -17.74
CA ARG A 185 -3.07 6.61 -17.40
C ARG A 185 -1.97 7.03 -16.44
N ASP A 186 -1.67 6.23 -15.43
CA ASP A 186 -0.80 6.65 -14.31
C ASP A 186 0.61 6.07 -14.42
N VAL A 187 0.71 4.78 -14.75
CA VAL A 187 1.99 4.05 -14.65
C VAL A 187 2.84 4.24 -15.91
N VAL A 188 2.26 4.06 -17.10
CA VAL A 188 3.01 4.18 -18.37
C VAL A 188 3.62 5.58 -18.55
N PRO A 189 2.89 6.69 -18.32
CA PRO A 189 3.49 8.03 -18.43
C PRO A 189 4.60 8.25 -17.40
N ALA A 190 4.43 7.78 -16.18
CA ALA A 190 5.45 7.86 -15.13
C ALA A 190 6.74 7.11 -15.51
N ILE A 191 6.63 5.91 -16.09
CA ILE A 191 7.77 5.13 -16.58
C ILE A 191 8.47 5.87 -17.72
N ARG A 192 7.72 6.36 -18.72
CA ARG A 192 8.28 7.06 -19.88
C ARG A 192 9.04 8.31 -19.46
N HIS A 193 8.47 9.09 -18.53
CA HIS A 193 9.11 10.29 -18.02
C HIS A 193 10.45 9.96 -17.33
N ARG A 194 10.51 8.90 -16.53
CA ARG A 194 11.73 8.45 -15.82
C ARG A 194 12.76 7.75 -16.71
N GLN A 195 12.37 7.29 -17.88
CA GLN A 195 13.33 6.84 -18.89
C GLN A 195 14.05 8.02 -19.55
N ALA A 196 13.46 9.22 -19.53
CA ALA A 196 14.03 10.43 -20.10
C ALA A 196 14.72 11.34 -19.06
N THR A 197 14.44 11.16 -17.76
CA THR A 197 14.92 12.03 -16.69
C THR A 197 15.43 11.20 -15.51
N ASP A 198 16.63 11.53 -15.00
CA ASP A 198 17.21 10.91 -13.80
C ASP A 198 16.50 11.47 -12.55
N MET A 199 15.85 10.59 -11.78
CA MET A 199 15.02 10.97 -10.62
C MET A 199 15.22 9.98 -9.48
N ASP A 200 15.30 10.46 -8.24
CA ASP A 200 15.47 9.58 -7.08
C ASP A 200 14.13 9.05 -6.54
N ASP A 201 13.49 8.15 -7.28
CA ASP A 201 12.27 7.47 -6.86
C ASP A 201 12.26 5.97 -7.20
N VAL A 202 11.25 5.27 -6.70
CA VAL A 202 11.16 3.81 -6.84
C VAL A 202 11.13 3.43 -8.32
N ILE A 203 10.20 3.97 -9.13
CA ILE A 203 10.08 3.59 -10.56
C ILE A 203 11.40 3.80 -11.31
N PHE A 204 12.11 4.90 -11.07
CA PHE A 204 13.41 5.13 -11.69
C PHE A 204 14.41 4.02 -11.32
N SER A 205 14.51 3.65 -10.03
CA SER A 205 15.41 2.57 -9.59
C SER A 205 15.11 1.22 -10.24
N TRP A 206 13.85 0.92 -10.54
CA TRP A 206 13.44 -0.28 -11.28
C TRP A 206 13.82 -0.19 -12.76
N CYS A 207 13.59 0.96 -13.40
CA CYS A 207 13.92 1.17 -14.81
C CYS A 207 15.45 1.13 -15.06
N ALA A 208 16.23 1.80 -14.22
CA ALA A 208 17.69 1.82 -14.29
C ALA A 208 18.31 0.42 -14.12
N ARG A 209 17.66 -0.47 -13.36
CA ARG A 209 18.08 -1.87 -13.23
C ARG A 209 17.73 -2.68 -14.46
N ALA A 210 16.51 -2.56 -14.98
CA ALA A 210 16.10 -3.29 -16.19
C ALA A 210 17.01 -2.96 -17.39
N SER A 211 17.46 -1.72 -17.54
CA SER A 211 18.41 -1.32 -18.59
C SER A 211 19.81 -1.90 -18.39
N ARG A 212 20.31 -1.98 -17.13
CA ARG A 212 21.59 -2.67 -16.82
C ARG A 212 21.52 -4.16 -17.11
N THR A 213 20.44 -4.82 -16.74
CA THR A 213 20.26 -6.26 -17.02
C THR A 213 20.23 -6.50 -18.53
N ARG A 214 19.54 -5.66 -19.31
CA ARG A 214 19.50 -5.78 -20.77
C ARG A 214 20.87 -5.63 -21.43
N ARG A 215 21.72 -4.74 -20.91
CA ARG A 215 23.08 -4.48 -21.42
C ARG A 215 24.03 -5.69 -21.21
N TYR A 216 23.87 -6.44 -20.13
CA TYR A 216 24.66 -7.67 -19.87
C TYR A 216 24.35 -8.82 -20.85
N TRP A 217 23.12 -8.91 -21.37
CA TRP A 217 22.73 -9.94 -22.34
C TRP A 217 22.99 -9.54 -23.80
N SER A 218 23.42 -8.30 -24.07
CA SER A 218 23.79 -7.83 -25.41
C SER A 218 25.30 -7.84 -25.65
N SER A 219 26.07 -8.32 -24.67
CA SER A 219 27.54 -8.36 -24.67
C SER A 219 28.09 -9.77 -24.43
N ALA A 220 27.22 -10.78 -24.48
CA ALA A 220 27.51 -12.21 -24.48
C ALA A 220 26.94 -12.80 -25.78
#